data_AF-A0A0C9XK87-F1
#
_entry.id   AF-A0A0C9XK87-F1
#
_cell.length_a   1.000
_cell.length_b   1.000
_cell.length_c   1.000
_cell.angle_alpha   90.00
_cell.angle_beta   90.00
_cell.angle_gamma   90.00
#
_symmetry.space_group_name_H-M   'P 1'
#
loop_
_entity.id
_entity.type
_entity.pdbx_description
1 polymer ?
#
loop_
_entity_poly.entity_id
_entity_poly.type
_entity_poly.pdbx_seq_one_letter_code
_entity_poly.pdbx_strand_id
1 'polypeptide(L)' 'QIIICRQRGCETLWYHLSCVGLDHGIDDWVCDPCKSAEKSRGRGSKQRCRLT' A
#
# COMPACT_ATOMS: atom_id res chain seq x y z
N GLN A 1 5.07 -17.72 3.93
CA GLN A 1 5.98 -16.64 4.35
C GLN A 1 5.20 -15.33 4.39
N ILE A 2 5.51 -14.44 5.35
CA ILE A 2 4.81 -13.17 5.56
C ILE A 2 5.72 -11.98 5.24
N ILE A 3 5.12 -10.87 4.80
CA ILE A 3 5.78 -9.59 4.54
C ILE A 3 5.03 -8.48 5.28
N ILE A 4 5.78 -7.48 5.76
CA ILE A 4 5.24 -6.40 6.57
C ILE A 4 5.25 -5.11 5.75
N CYS A 5 4.14 -4.38 5.74
CA CYS A 5 4.06 -3.07 5.09
C CYS A 5 4.86 -2.06 5.90
N ARG A 6 5.82 -1.37 5.26
CA ARG A 6 6.64 -0.33 5.91
C ARG A 6 5.86 0.95 6.25
N GLN A 7 4.68 1.15 5.67
CA GLN A 7 3.91 2.37 5.84
C GLN A 7 3.41 2.50 7.28
N ARG A 8 3.82 3.58 7.96
CA ARG A 8 3.33 3.90 9.31
C ARG A 8 1.83 4.15 9.27
N GLY A 9 1.08 3.46 10.12
CA GLY A 9 -0.38 3.56 10.18
C GLY A 9 -1.12 2.72 9.13
N CYS A 10 -0.46 1.72 8.54
CA CYS A 10 -1.16 0.73 7.73
C CYS A 10 -2.09 -0.10 8.63
N GLU A 11 -3.38 -0.17 8.26
CA GLU A 11 -4.40 -0.91 9.01
C GLU A 11 -4.12 -2.41 9.05
N THR A 12 -3.68 -2.97 7.92
CA THR A 12 -3.27 -4.37 7.81
C THR A 12 -1.76 -4.38 7.59
N LEU A 13 -0.99 -4.54 8.67
CA LEU A 13 0.47 -4.45 8.62
C LEU A 13 1.13 -5.72 8.04
N TRP A 14 0.47 -6.87 8.13
CA TRP A 14 1.02 -8.20 7.81
C TRP A 14 0.28 -8.82 6.63
N TYR A 15 1.01 -9.31 5.64
CA TYR A 15 0.45 -9.97 4.45
C TYR A 15 1.19 -11.27 4.17
N HIS A 16 0.50 -12.23 3.57
CA HIS A 16 1.19 -13.37 2.96
C HIS A 16 1.84 -12.92 1.65
N LEU A 17 3.09 -13.34 1.42
CA LEU A 17 3.81 -13.11 0.17
C LEU A 17 2.99 -13.59 -1.05
N SER A 18 2.36 -14.75 -0.95
CA SER A 18 1.49 -15.30 -2.01
C SER A 18 0.24 -14.46 -2.28
N CYS A 19 -0.33 -13.83 -1.26
CA CYS A 19 -1.51 -12.95 -1.45
C CYS A 19 -1.16 -11.67 -2.20
N VAL A 20 0.09 -11.24 -2.14
CA VAL A 20 0.57 -10.01 -2.78
C VAL A 20 1.44 -10.28 -4.01
N GLY A 21 1.47 -11.53 -4.49
CA GLY A 21 2.19 -11.94 -5.69
C GLY A 21 3.72 -11.86 -5.57
N LEU A 22 4.25 -11.99 -4.36
CA LEU A 22 5.68 -11.98 -4.11
C LEU A 22 6.20 -13.37 -3.78
N ASP A 23 7.40 -13.65 -4.25
CA ASP A 23 8.11 -14.91 -3.98
C ASP A 23 9.03 -14.80 -2.75
N HIS A 24 9.64 -13.63 -2.55
CA HIS A 24 10.55 -13.33 -1.43
C HIS A 24 10.19 -12.01 -0.72
N GLY A 25 10.62 -11.90 0.54
CA GLY A 25 10.48 -10.68 1.34
C GLY A 25 11.29 -9.53 0.74
N ILE A 26 10.65 -8.37 0.59
CA ILE A 26 11.29 -7.12 0.14
C ILE A 26 11.25 -6.16 1.33
N ASP A 27 12.40 -5.57 1.69
CA ASP A 27 12.54 -4.72 2.88
C ASP A 27 11.67 -3.44 2.81
N ASP A 28 11.63 -2.82 1.64
CA ASP A 28 10.96 -1.55 1.39
C ASP A 28 9.53 -1.71 0.83
N TRP A 29 8.88 -2.83 1.10
CA TRP A 29 7.56 -3.12 0.54
C TRP A 29 6.43 -2.29 1.16
N VAL A 30 5.53 -1.82 0.29
CA VAL A 30 4.31 -1.07 0.64
C VAL A 30 3.12 -1.78 0.00
N CYS A 31 2.06 -2.00 0.78
CA CYS A 31 0.82 -2.59 0.26
C CYS A 31 0.09 -1.63 -0.69
N ASP A 32 -0.75 -2.17 -1.56
CA ASP A 32 -1.50 -1.39 -2.55
C ASP A 32 -2.37 -0.26 -1.95
N PRO A 33 -3.10 -0.48 -0.83
CA PRO A 33 -3.84 0.60 -0.17
C PRO A 33 -2.95 1.77 0.27
N CYS A 34 -1.75 1.48 0.80
CA CYS A 34 -0.81 2.51 1.21
C CYS A 34 -0.16 3.23 0.02
N LYS A 35 0.13 2.50 -1.07
CA LYS A 35 0.59 3.10 -2.34
C LYS A 35 -0.44 4.08 -2.91
N SER A 36 -1.72 3.76 -2.80
CA SER A 36 -2.82 4.60 -3.26
C SER A 36 -3.03 5.83 -2.37
N ALA A 37 -2.86 5.69 -1.05
CA ALA A 37 -2.95 6.79 -0.09
C ALA A 37 -1.80 7.80 -0.21
N GLU A 38 -0.58 7.37 -0.50
CA GLU A 38 0.58 8.26 -0.62
C GLU A 38 0.44 9.25 -1.78
N LYS A 39 -0.10 8.79 -2.92
CA LYS A 39 -0.40 9.63 -4.09
C LYS A 39 -1.40 10.75 -3.80
N SER A 40 -2.15 10.65 -2.70
CA SER A 40 -3.15 11.65 -2.31
C SER A 40 -2.58 12.76 -1.42
N ARG A 41 -1.33 12.64 -0.93
CA ARG A 41 -0.75 13.56 0.07
C ARG A 41 0.39 14.44 -0.44
N GLY A 42 0.77 14.36 -1.72
CA GLY A 42 1.87 15.14 -2.29
C GLY A 42 1.59 15.72 -3.67
N ARG A 43 1.47 17.05 -3.74
CA ARG A 43 1.38 17.94 -4.93
C ARG A 43 0.12 17.79 -5.80
N GLY A 44 -0.63 18.89 -5.86
CA GLY A 44 -1.99 18.95 -6.38
C GLY A 44 -2.20 18.48 -7.82
N SER A 45 -3.36 17.84 -8.03
CA SER A 45 -4.28 18.05 -9.15
C SER A 45 -5.61 17.37 -8.80
N LYS A 46 -6.71 18.11 -8.88
CA LYS A 46 -8.08 17.63 -8.58
C LYS A 46 -8.42 16.41 -9.43
N GLN A 47 -8.61 15.24 -8.83
CA GLN A 47 -9.51 14.22 -9.37
C GLN A 47 -10.46 13.75 -8.29
N ARG A 48 -11.56 14.50 -8.25
CA ARG A 48 -12.81 14.16 -7.62
C ARG A 48 -13.38 12.92 -8.34
N CYS A 49 -13.25 11.75 -7.74
CA CYS A 49 -14.18 10.66 -8.02
C CYS A 49 -15.36 10.84 -7.06
N ARG A 50 -16.41 11.52 -7.55
CA ARG A 50 -17.75 11.40 -6.99
C ARG A 50 -18.15 9.93 -7.13
N LEU A 51 -18.50 9.29 -6.02
CA LEU A 51 -19.47 8.19 -6.06
C LEU A 51 -20.80 8.82 -6.49
N THR A 52 -21.28 8.48 -7.68
CA THR A 52 -22.67 8.64 -8.11
C THR A 52 -23.05 7.36 -8.82
#